data_AF-A0A7G6X768-F1
#
_entry.id   AF-A0A7G6X768-F1
#
_cell.length_a   1.000
_cell.length_b   1.000
_cell.length_c   1.000
_cell.angle_alpha   90.00
_cell.angle_beta   90.00
_cell.angle_gamma   90.00
#
_symmetry.space_group_name_H-M   'P 1'
#
loop_
_entity.id
_entity.type
_entity.pdbx_description
1 polymer ?
#
loop_
_entity_poly.entity_id
_entity_poly.type
_entity_poly.pdbx_seq_one_letter_code
_entity_poly.pdbx_strand_id
1 'polypeptide(L)'
;MTPRTGAGEQRGAEVIEERSGSTPTDPPTPQPGRPPSTSRPMPQDRPLPGVKPVSDQTTVLIPAQHAAGGGPALLGNLKLGNLKFDKLRPSNLKLPTSLSPVLLKRIALGMAVVVVAGAGYLGLRNVANAPADPGAHGNNGVPGQSKSPDEASEGVRRAVQGEAVLQRMADAVKSESRGTFMSTIDPQAKVFDDQARTVYNNLAKLPLATFQLRYVSDDPGALEPDRTSALGGSESWLAQVEVSWQLTGYDANPARETLPVTFVTRDGTTYAASFSERFVAGQRRPIWALGSIDVAKGTHSLVISLNSQANADDYAAVSDKAVDSVSKVWGKNWRQKTVIYLPSKQSEMESLLGAQPGTYTQIAAVTMAELDMPQAGAPVRIVANPKLFDELGKQGRRIVLTHETTHVASTATASPVPLWLAEGFADYVAFTAVSVQDESAAKELFKSIRAGKVPKGLPPPEAFTASSTDLAQSYESGWLACRLISEREGQARLVKFYRAVHASKSPTGLADAFRSVLGTTEQEFVADWQKYLRRLAGV
;
A
#
# COMPACT_ATOMS: atom_id res chain seq x y z
N MET A 1 -15.67 20.78 56.43
CA MET A 1 -14.32 20.63 56.98
C MET A 1 -13.63 19.48 56.26
N THR A 2 -12.57 19.77 55.52
CA THR A 2 -11.50 18.85 55.09
C THR A 2 -10.30 19.14 56.03
N PRO A 3 -9.23 18.31 56.19
CA PRO A 3 -8.73 17.30 55.23
C PRO A 3 -8.02 16.04 55.79
N ARG A 4 -7.63 15.12 54.86
CA ARG A 4 -6.37 14.30 54.72
C ARG A 4 -5.81 13.52 55.95
N THR A 5 -5.21 12.33 55.93
CA THR A 5 -4.25 11.56 55.07
C THR A 5 -4.02 10.23 55.86
N GLY A 6 -3.72 9.04 55.33
CA GLY A 6 -2.57 8.62 54.51
C GLY A 6 -1.45 7.98 55.37
N ALA A 7 -1.06 6.73 55.02
CA ALA A 7 0.24 6.05 55.21
C ALA A 7 0.27 4.78 56.11
N GLY A 8 0.63 3.66 55.48
CA GLY A 8 1.15 2.45 56.09
C GLY A 8 2.68 2.41 56.03
N GLU A 9 3.27 1.77 57.03
CA GLU A 9 4.69 1.50 57.21
C GLU A 9 5.26 0.52 56.17
N GLN A 10 6.53 0.71 55.80
CA GLN A 10 7.61 -0.27 55.99
C GLN A 10 8.91 0.19 55.31
N ARG A 11 10.01 0.27 56.07
CA ARG A 11 11.40 -0.04 55.67
C ARG A 11 12.37 0.13 56.85
N GLY A 12 13.05 -0.97 57.21
CA GLY A 12 14.43 -1.02 57.73
C GLY A 12 15.02 -2.29 57.11
N ALA A 13 16.01 -2.25 56.22
CA ALA A 13 17.41 -1.83 56.35
C ALA A 13 18.23 -2.77 57.25
N GLU A 14 19.01 -3.65 56.61
CA GLU A 14 20.23 -4.20 57.18
C GLU A 14 21.24 -4.48 56.06
N VAL A 15 22.48 -4.07 56.31
CA VAL A 15 23.68 -4.14 55.46
C VAL A 15 24.67 -5.00 56.24
N ILE A 16 25.32 -5.99 55.61
CA ILE A 16 26.65 -6.49 56.02
C ILE A 16 27.46 -6.87 54.76
N GLU A 17 28.68 -6.33 54.69
CA GLU A 17 29.76 -6.58 53.72
C GLU A 17 30.48 -7.93 53.93
N GLU A 18 31.11 -8.51 52.89
CA GLU A 18 32.59 -8.60 52.80
C GLU A 18 33.11 -9.33 51.52
N ARG A 19 34.02 -8.63 50.83
CA ARG A 19 35.30 -9.02 50.15
C ARG A 19 35.39 -10.33 49.34
N SER A 20 35.92 -10.26 48.10
CA SER A 20 37.36 -10.12 47.74
C SER A 20 37.57 -10.18 46.20
N GLY A 21 38.74 -9.72 45.72
CA GLY A 21 39.11 -9.37 44.32
C GLY A 21 39.27 -10.54 43.33
N SER A 22 39.47 -10.36 42.02
CA SER A 22 40.62 -9.72 41.32
C SER A 22 40.34 -9.56 39.82
N THR A 23 41.03 -8.64 39.14
CA THR A 23 40.83 -8.17 37.74
C THR A 23 41.72 -8.91 36.68
N PRO A 24 41.82 -8.51 35.37
CA PRO A 24 41.55 -9.38 34.21
C PRO A 24 42.75 -9.62 33.25
N THR A 25 42.61 -10.47 32.22
CA THR A 25 43.55 -10.53 31.07
C THR A 25 42.88 -10.97 29.75
N ASP A 26 42.95 -10.11 28.71
CA ASP A 26 42.77 -10.45 27.27
C ASP A 26 44.14 -10.80 26.62
N PRO A 27 44.27 -11.00 25.28
CA PRO A 27 44.27 -12.28 24.55
C PRO A 27 45.62 -12.54 23.82
N PRO A 28 45.75 -13.55 22.93
CA PRO A 28 46.80 -13.49 21.90
C PRO A 28 46.30 -13.74 20.46
N THR A 29 47.00 -13.10 19.51
CA THR A 29 46.91 -13.28 18.04
C THR A 29 48.31 -13.61 17.47
N PRO A 30 48.52 -13.84 16.16
CA PRO A 30 48.77 -15.14 15.50
C PRO A 30 50.21 -15.32 14.96
N GLN A 31 50.59 -16.50 14.42
CA GLN A 31 51.72 -16.67 13.48
C GLN A 31 51.65 -17.98 12.64
N PRO A 32 52.42 -18.10 11.51
CA PRO A 32 51.99 -18.71 10.23
C PRO A 32 52.77 -19.97 9.76
N GLY A 33 52.32 -20.65 8.68
CA GLY A 33 53.22 -21.44 7.79
C GLY A 33 52.70 -22.74 7.13
N ARG A 34 52.25 -22.63 5.86
CA ARG A 34 52.33 -23.47 4.61
C ARG A 34 52.49 -25.04 4.55
N PRO A 35 52.17 -25.68 3.37
CA PRO A 35 51.67 -27.07 3.17
C PRO A 35 52.70 -28.07 2.58
N PRO A 36 52.31 -29.34 2.21
CA PRO A 36 51.99 -29.72 0.80
C PRO A 36 50.90 -30.84 0.61
N SER A 37 50.14 -30.86 -0.52
CA SER A 37 50.10 -31.86 -1.65
C SER A 37 49.78 -33.34 -1.28
N THR A 38 48.95 -34.20 -1.91
CA THR A 38 48.57 -34.46 -3.33
C THR A 38 47.45 -35.55 -3.40
N SER A 39 46.55 -35.42 -4.38
CA SER A 39 45.97 -36.45 -5.29
C SER A 39 45.42 -37.84 -4.87
N ARG A 40 44.09 -38.02 -5.10
CA ARG A 40 43.31 -39.19 -5.64
C ARG A 40 43.16 -40.51 -4.83
N PRO A 41 42.18 -41.40 -5.14
CA PRO A 41 40.79 -41.24 -5.61
C PRO A 41 39.75 -42.03 -4.74
N MET A 42 38.45 -41.70 -4.84
CA MET A 42 37.35 -42.46 -4.20
C MET A 42 36.90 -43.67 -5.03
N PRO A 43 36.58 -44.83 -4.41
CA PRO A 43 35.86 -45.91 -5.08
C PRO A 43 34.34 -45.74 -5.00
N GLN A 44 33.68 -46.24 -6.04
CA GLN A 44 32.24 -46.34 -6.21
C GLN A 44 31.64 -47.35 -5.22
N ASP A 45 30.48 -47.04 -4.65
CA ASP A 45 29.55 -48.05 -4.14
C ASP A 45 28.09 -47.70 -4.50
N ARG A 46 27.37 -48.75 -4.86
CA ARG A 46 25.99 -48.78 -5.39
C ARG A 46 24.97 -48.96 -4.22
N PRO A 47 23.65 -48.97 -4.45
CA PRO A 47 22.68 -48.16 -3.69
C PRO A 47 21.90 -48.94 -2.61
N LEU A 48 21.37 -48.21 -1.62
CA LEU A 48 20.31 -48.68 -0.73
C LEU A 48 18.94 -48.15 -1.18
N PRO A 49 17.84 -48.91 -1.00
CA PRO A 49 16.55 -48.63 -1.61
C PRO A 49 15.63 -47.77 -0.74
N GLY A 50 14.75 -47.01 -1.39
CA GLY A 50 13.46 -46.64 -0.80
C GLY A 50 13.30 -45.19 -0.36
N VAL A 51 13.16 -44.27 -1.32
CA VAL A 51 12.34 -43.07 -1.14
C VAL A 51 11.46 -42.92 -2.37
N LYS A 52 10.14 -43.04 -2.19
CA LYS A 52 9.14 -42.72 -3.22
C LYS A 52 9.23 -41.21 -3.54
N PRO A 53 9.19 -40.80 -4.82
CA PRO A 53 9.00 -39.40 -5.15
C PRO A 53 7.61 -38.96 -4.68
N VAL A 54 7.57 -37.81 -4.00
CA VAL A 54 6.32 -37.10 -3.67
C VAL A 54 5.67 -36.72 -4.99
N SER A 55 4.43 -37.16 -5.15
CA SER A 55 3.56 -36.91 -6.29
C SER A 55 3.32 -35.41 -6.51
N ASP A 56 3.26 -35.05 -7.79
CA ASP A 56 2.74 -33.81 -8.34
C ASP A 56 1.62 -33.19 -7.50
N GLN A 57 1.85 -31.97 -7.00
CA GLN A 57 0.75 -31.06 -6.70
C GLN A 57 0.39 -30.32 -7.97
N THR A 58 -0.56 -30.91 -8.71
CA THR A 58 -1.40 -30.22 -9.69
C THR A 58 -2.01 -28.99 -9.03
N THR A 59 -1.42 -27.82 -9.23
CA THR A 59 -2.08 -26.55 -8.94
C THR A 59 -2.91 -26.21 -10.16
N VAL A 60 -4.22 -26.30 -10.00
CA VAL A 60 -5.20 -25.84 -10.98
C VAL A 60 -5.06 -24.33 -11.10
N LEU A 61 -4.41 -23.90 -12.17
CA LEU A 61 -4.41 -22.51 -12.62
C LEU A 61 -5.82 -22.18 -13.14
N ILE A 62 -6.51 -21.27 -12.46
CA ILE A 62 -7.68 -20.60 -13.01
C ILE A 62 -7.15 -19.51 -13.95
N PRO A 63 -7.43 -19.56 -15.26
CA PRO A 63 -6.93 -18.54 -16.19
C PRO A 63 -7.64 -17.21 -15.96
N ALA A 64 -6.85 -16.14 -15.81
CA ALA A 64 -7.32 -14.77 -15.92
C ALA A 64 -7.78 -14.52 -17.37
N GLN A 65 -9.09 -14.49 -17.58
CA GLN A 65 -9.69 -14.13 -18.86
C GLN A 65 -10.43 -12.79 -18.73
N HIS A 66 -10.05 -11.86 -19.61
CA HIS A 66 -10.78 -10.66 -20.03
C HIS A 66 -10.84 -9.44 -19.08
N ALA A 67 -9.86 -8.56 -19.22
CA ALA A 67 -10.06 -7.11 -19.13
C ALA A 67 -9.82 -6.48 -20.51
N ALA A 68 -10.68 -6.81 -21.48
CA ALA A 68 -10.77 -6.10 -22.76
C ALA A 68 -12.19 -6.31 -23.31
N GLY A 69 -13.04 -5.31 -23.16
CA GLY A 69 -14.38 -5.25 -23.74
C GLY A 69 -14.55 -3.93 -24.45
N GLY A 70 -13.94 -3.79 -25.62
CA GLY A 70 -14.32 -2.79 -26.60
C GLY A 70 -15.57 -3.26 -27.35
N GLY A 71 -16.57 -2.38 -27.47
CA GLY A 71 -17.77 -2.57 -28.29
C GLY A 71 -18.37 -1.20 -28.65
N PRO A 72 -19.03 -1.05 -29.80
CA PRO A 72 -18.80 0.07 -30.72
C PRO A 72 -19.64 1.33 -30.45
N ALA A 73 -19.16 2.43 -31.01
CA ALA A 73 -19.85 3.70 -31.11
C ALA A 73 -21.22 3.56 -31.80
N LEU A 74 -22.26 4.05 -31.15
CA LEU A 74 -23.55 4.38 -31.76
C LEU A 74 -23.89 5.82 -31.42
N LEU A 75 -23.66 6.68 -32.41
CA LEU A 75 -24.19 8.04 -32.51
C LEU A 75 -25.72 7.99 -32.42
N GLY A 76 -26.31 8.80 -31.55
CA GLY A 76 -27.76 8.97 -31.45
C GLY A 76 -28.15 10.12 -30.54
N ASN A 77 -28.29 11.30 -31.14
CA ASN A 77 -28.93 12.49 -30.56
C ASN A 77 -30.19 12.14 -29.76
N LEU A 78 -30.37 12.69 -28.56
CA LEU A 78 -31.69 13.11 -28.08
C LEU A 78 -31.62 14.17 -26.98
N LYS A 79 -32.52 15.14 -27.15
CA LYS A 79 -32.54 16.50 -26.60
C LYS A 79 -32.93 16.56 -25.12
N LEU A 80 -32.36 17.54 -24.43
CA LEU A 80 -32.91 18.13 -23.20
C LEU A 80 -34.34 18.62 -23.43
N GLY A 81 -35.27 18.23 -22.55
CA GLY A 81 -36.63 18.74 -22.55
C GLY A 81 -37.36 18.43 -21.25
N ASN A 82 -37.45 19.46 -20.39
CA ASN A 82 -38.50 19.77 -19.41
C ASN A 82 -39.15 18.64 -18.61
N LEU A 83 -39.14 18.78 -17.27
CA LEU A 83 -40.36 18.63 -16.46
C LEU A 83 -40.26 19.45 -15.16
N LYS A 84 -41.33 20.21 -14.92
CA LYS A 84 -41.53 21.22 -13.88
C LYS A 84 -41.86 20.56 -12.54
N PHE A 85 -41.32 21.09 -11.44
CA PHE A 85 -41.81 20.81 -10.09
C PHE A 85 -42.74 21.93 -9.66
N ASP A 86 -44.01 21.63 -9.45
CA ASP A 86 -44.92 22.51 -8.76
C ASP A 86 -45.84 21.71 -7.83
N LYS A 87 -45.99 22.24 -6.61
CA LYS A 87 -46.91 21.86 -5.52
C LYS A 87 -46.51 20.66 -4.63
N LEU A 88 -46.11 20.99 -3.39
CA LEU A 88 -46.83 20.63 -2.16
C LEU A 88 -46.30 21.50 -0.99
N ARG A 89 -47.23 22.18 -0.28
CA ARG A 89 -46.98 23.07 0.87
C ARG A 89 -46.64 22.27 2.14
N PRO A 90 -45.88 22.84 3.09
CA PRO A 90 -45.51 22.17 4.33
C PRO A 90 -46.57 22.35 5.44
N SER A 91 -46.87 21.26 6.15
CA SER A 91 -47.64 21.27 7.40
C SER A 91 -46.73 20.85 8.56
N ASN A 92 -46.44 21.81 9.42
CA ASN A 92 -46.08 21.74 10.84
C ASN A 92 -45.56 20.41 11.42
N LEU A 93 -44.22 20.33 11.58
CA LEU A 93 -43.60 19.58 12.67
C LEU A 93 -42.38 20.37 13.17
N LYS A 94 -42.43 20.87 14.41
CA LYS A 94 -41.29 21.51 15.07
C LYS A 94 -40.31 20.43 15.52
N LEU A 95 -39.13 20.34 14.89
CA LEU A 95 -37.97 19.59 15.38
C LEU A 95 -36.89 20.57 15.86
N PRO A 96 -36.19 20.28 16.97
CA PRO A 96 -35.18 21.16 17.52
C PRO A 96 -33.99 21.31 16.57
N THR A 97 -33.55 22.56 16.44
CA THR A 97 -32.41 22.99 15.63
C THR A 97 -31.09 22.60 16.30
N SER A 98 -30.44 21.55 15.80
CA SER A 98 -28.98 21.53 15.68
C SER A 98 -28.56 20.44 14.68
N LEU A 99 -27.70 20.84 13.73
CA LEU A 99 -27.10 20.08 12.61
C LEU A 99 -27.85 20.20 11.28
N SER A 100 -27.16 20.78 10.29
CA SER A 100 -27.71 21.04 8.96
C SER A 100 -27.89 19.72 8.17
N PRO A 101 -28.96 19.59 7.37
CA PRO A 101 -29.25 18.39 6.56
C PRO A 101 -28.19 18.06 5.49
N VAL A 102 -27.19 18.93 5.29
CA VAL A 102 -26.03 18.70 4.43
C VAL A 102 -25.03 17.75 5.08
N LEU A 103 -24.91 17.74 6.42
CA LEU A 103 -24.00 16.84 7.14
C LEU A 103 -24.51 15.39 7.17
N LEU A 104 -25.83 15.21 7.26
CA LEU A 104 -26.52 13.90 7.18
C LEU A 104 -26.50 13.25 5.78
N LYS A 105 -26.18 14.01 4.73
CA LYS A 105 -25.89 13.47 3.39
C LYS A 105 -24.40 13.20 3.15
N ARG A 106 -23.49 13.79 3.94
CA ARG A 106 -22.05 13.81 3.67
C ARG A 106 -21.22 12.83 4.50
N ILE A 107 -21.81 12.20 5.52
CA ILE A 107 -21.18 11.08 6.23
C ILE A 107 -21.21 9.79 5.38
N ALA A 108 -21.99 9.76 4.29
CA ALA A 108 -22.31 8.54 3.55
C ALA A 108 -21.46 8.23 2.29
N LEU A 109 -20.35 8.92 1.99
CA LEU A 109 -19.67 8.68 0.69
C LEU A 109 -18.17 8.97 0.68
N GLY A 110 -17.48 8.61 1.76
CA GLY A 110 -16.02 8.57 1.77
C GLY A 110 -15.57 7.15 2.03
N MET A 111 -15.78 6.25 1.07
CA MET A 111 -15.36 4.86 1.24
C MET A 111 -13.82 4.82 1.20
N ALA A 112 -13.22 4.24 2.21
CA ALA A 112 -11.83 3.81 2.18
C ALA A 112 -11.72 2.54 1.33
N VAL A 113 -10.57 2.24 0.74
CA VAL A 113 -10.34 0.95 0.06
C VAL A 113 -8.93 0.46 0.35
N VAL A 114 -8.78 -0.81 0.75
CA VAL A 114 -7.46 -1.45 0.76
C VAL A 114 -7.10 -1.89 -0.65
N VAL A 115 -5.98 -1.38 -1.16
CA VAL A 115 -5.44 -1.82 -2.44
C VAL A 115 -4.21 -2.68 -2.21
N VAL A 116 -4.32 -3.92 -2.69
CA VAL A 116 -3.20 -4.85 -2.78
C VAL A 116 -2.63 -4.76 -4.20
N ALA A 117 -1.67 -3.86 -4.40
CA ALA A 117 -1.04 -3.69 -5.71
C ALA A 117 -0.15 -4.91 -6.00
N GLY A 118 -0.40 -5.49 -7.17
CA GLY A 118 0.08 -6.79 -7.63
C GLY A 118 0.56 -6.75 -9.08
N ALA A 119 1.20 -5.67 -9.53
CA ALA A 119 1.55 -5.49 -10.94
C ALA A 119 2.78 -4.59 -11.16
N GLY A 120 3.94 -5.21 -11.39
CA GLY A 120 5.12 -4.49 -11.89
C GLY A 120 6.33 -5.38 -12.16
N TYR A 121 6.49 -6.48 -11.40
CA TYR A 121 7.70 -7.32 -11.51
C TYR A 121 7.65 -8.44 -12.57
N LEU A 122 6.49 -8.72 -13.18
CA LEU A 122 6.33 -9.88 -14.09
C LEU A 122 6.99 -9.70 -15.48
N GLY A 123 7.32 -8.46 -15.88
CA GLY A 123 8.00 -8.20 -17.16
C GLY A 123 9.45 -8.70 -17.24
N LEU A 124 10.12 -8.89 -16.10
CA LEU A 124 11.56 -9.23 -16.06
C LEU A 124 11.86 -10.71 -15.79
N ARG A 125 10.90 -11.49 -15.26
CA ARG A 125 11.12 -12.91 -14.95
C ARG A 125 10.82 -13.88 -16.10
N ASN A 126 9.93 -13.52 -17.02
CA ASN A 126 9.50 -14.43 -18.09
C ASN A 126 10.55 -14.65 -19.20
N VAL A 127 11.66 -13.90 -19.19
CA VAL A 127 12.77 -14.11 -20.13
C VAL A 127 13.80 -15.11 -19.58
N ALA A 128 13.79 -15.40 -18.27
CA ALA A 128 14.85 -16.19 -17.63
C ALA A 128 14.51 -17.67 -17.39
N ASN A 129 13.23 -18.10 -17.39
CA ASN A 129 12.86 -19.47 -16.98
C ASN A 129 11.63 -20.06 -17.69
N ALA A 130 11.59 -20.12 -19.02
CA ALA A 130 10.62 -20.98 -19.72
C ALA A 130 11.24 -22.37 -19.98
N PRO A 131 10.63 -23.48 -19.53
CA PRO A 131 11.05 -24.81 -19.95
C PRO A 131 10.62 -25.06 -21.40
N ALA A 132 11.47 -25.76 -22.17
CA ALA A 132 11.15 -26.17 -23.53
C ALA A 132 10.01 -27.21 -23.51
N ASP A 133 8.90 -26.92 -24.19
CA ASP A 133 7.79 -27.86 -24.37
C ASP A 133 7.95 -28.61 -25.72
N PRO A 134 8.18 -29.93 -25.72
CA PRO A 134 8.37 -30.72 -26.93
C PRO A 134 7.01 -31.15 -27.49
N GLY A 135 6.30 -30.25 -28.19
CA GLY A 135 4.99 -30.65 -28.74
C GLY A 135 4.22 -29.73 -29.68
N ALA A 136 4.65 -28.49 -29.94
CA ALA A 136 3.86 -27.60 -30.80
C ALA A 136 4.28 -27.67 -32.28
N HIS A 137 3.48 -28.36 -33.09
CA HIS A 137 3.58 -28.34 -34.55
C HIS A 137 3.03 -27.02 -35.13
N GLY A 138 3.88 -26.32 -35.87
CA GLY A 138 3.52 -25.61 -37.11
C GLY A 138 2.69 -24.35 -37.02
N ASN A 139 3.31 -23.22 -36.63
CA ASN A 139 3.07 -21.95 -37.29
C ASN A 139 4.32 -21.07 -37.18
N ASN A 140 4.83 -20.59 -38.32
CA ASN A 140 6.08 -19.85 -38.49
C ASN A 140 6.05 -18.46 -37.81
N GLY A 141 6.14 -18.41 -36.48
CA GLY A 141 6.54 -17.22 -35.74
C GLY A 141 8.05 -17.13 -35.69
N VAL A 142 8.61 -16.02 -36.18
CA VAL A 142 10.04 -15.71 -36.13
C VAL A 142 10.55 -15.90 -34.69
N PRO A 143 11.61 -16.70 -34.45
CA PRO A 143 12.24 -16.79 -33.13
C PRO A 143 12.74 -15.40 -32.73
N GLY A 144 12.41 -14.95 -31.52
CA GLY A 144 12.96 -13.70 -30.99
C GLY A 144 14.48 -13.69 -31.15
N GLN A 145 14.99 -12.73 -31.92
CA GLN A 145 16.41 -12.63 -32.22
C GLN A 145 17.21 -12.60 -30.92
N SER A 146 18.08 -13.60 -30.74
CA SER A 146 19.18 -13.50 -29.79
C SER A 146 20.00 -12.25 -30.16
N LYS A 147 20.15 -11.30 -29.23
CA LYS A 147 21.00 -10.11 -29.43
C LYS A 147 22.36 -10.55 -29.94
N SER A 148 22.88 -9.86 -30.96
CA SER A 148 24.25 -10.08 -31.41
C SER A 148 25.24 -9.81 -30.27
N PRO A 149 26.45 -10.41 -30.28
CA PRO A 149 27.49 -10.13 -29.30
C PRO A 149 27.81 -8.63 -29.16
N ASP A 150 27.72 -7.88 -30.25
CA ASP A 150 27.96 -6.44 -30.26
C ASP A 150 26.83 -5.69 -29.54
N GLU A 151 25.56 -6.00 -29.83
CA GLU A 151 24.41 -5.41 -29.13
C GLU A 151 24.40 -5.74 -27.62
N ALA A 152 24.85 -6.95 -27.25
CA ALA A 152 25.02 -7.33 -25.85
C ALA A 152 26.13 -6.52 -25.17
N SER A 153 27.26 -6.34 -25.84
CA SER A 153 28.39 -5.54 -25.34
C SER A 153 28.01 -4.07 -25.16
N GLU A 154 27.27 -3.50 -26.11
CA GLU A 154 26.75 -2.14 -26.03
C GLU A 154 25.74 -1.97 -24.89
N GLY A 155 24.87 -2.96 -24.66
CA GLY A 155 23.97 -2.98 -23.50
C GLY A 155 24.72 -2.98 -22.17
N VAL A 156 25.79 -3.78 -22.05
CA VAL A 156 26.64 -3.80 -20.85
C VAL A 156 27.32 -2.44 -20.64
N ARG A 157 27.84 -1.81 -21.70
CA ARG A 157 28.44 -0.48 -21.63
C ARG A 157 27.46 0.57 -21.10
N ARG A 158 26.24 0.62 -21.64
CA ARG A 158 25.19 1.54 -21.18
C ARG A 158 24.77 1.27 -19.73
N ALA A 159 24.66 0.00 -19.33
CA ALA A 159 24.37 -0.35 -17.94
C ALA A 159 25.45 0.15 -16.97
N VAL A 160 26.73 -0.04 -17.29
CA VAL A 160 27.85 0.44 -16.47
C VAL A 160 27.86 1.97 -16.36
N GLN A 161 27.66 2.67 -17.49
CA GLN A 161 27.64 4.13 -17.54
C GLN A 161 26.44 4.72 -16.79
N GLY A 162 25.24 4.15 -17.01
CA GLY A 162 24.02 4.55 -16.31
C GLY A 162 24.11 4.29 -14.81
N GLU A 163 24.58 3.11 -14.40
CA GLU A 163 24.75 2.76 -12.98
C GLU A 163 25.73 3.73 -12.27
N ALA A 164 26.81 4.14 -12.93
CA ALA A 164 27.74 5.11 -12.34
C ALA A 164 27.09 6.47 -12.05
N VAL A 165 26.19 6.94 -12.93
CA VAL A 165 25.39 8.15 -12.72
C VAL A 165 24.43 7.97 -11.54
N LEU A 166 23.71 6.85 -11.50
CA LEU A 166 22.73 6.53 -10.45
C LEU A 166 23.37 6.37 -9.07
N GLN A 167 24.51 5.68 -8.99
CA GLN A 167 25.27 5.52 -7.75
C GLN A 167 25.73 6.88 -7.22
N ARG A 168 26.25 7.75 -8.09
CA ARG A 168 26.65 9.11 -7.71
C ARG A 168 25.47 9.97 -7.23
N MET A 169 24.28 9.80 -7.82
CA MET A 169 23.05 10.44 -7.31
C MET A 169 22.69 9.93 -5.92
N ALA A 170 22.68 8.62 -5.71
CA ALA A 170 22.33 8.02 -4.42
C ALA A 170 23.33 8.43 -3.32
N ASP A 171 24.64 8.44 -3.62
CA ASP A 171 25.68 8.89 -2.71
C ASP A 171 25.56 10.39 -2.41
N ALA A 172 25.17 11.20 -3.39
CA ALA A 172 24.93 12.62 -3.20
C ALA A 172 23.73 12.88 -2.26
N VAL A 173 22.66 12.10 -2.35
CA VAL A 173 21.54 12.16 -1.39
C VAL A 173 21.99 11.74 0.00
N LYS A 174 22.74 10.65 0.11
CA LYS A 174 23.25 10.12 1.39
C LYS A 174 24.25 11.05 2.09
N SER A 175 25.07 11.76 1.31
CA SER A 175 26.09 12.70 1.80
C SER A 175 25.58 14.15 1.84
N GLU A 176 24.30 14.38 1.55
CA GLU A 176 23.66 15.70 1.51
C GLU A 176 24.38 16.70 0.57
N SER A 177 24.99 16.20 -0.51
CA SER A 177 25.72 17.01 -1.48
C SER A 177 24.87 17.36 -2.71
N ARG A 178 24.16 18.50 -2.64
CA ARG A 178 23.37 19.02 -3.77
C ARG A 178 24.22 19.24 -5.01
N GLY A 179 25.43 19.77 -4.86
CA GLY A 179 26.35 20.02 -5.97
C GLY A 179 26.74 18.73 -6.70
N THR A 180 27.03 17.66 -5.95
CA THR A 180 27.33 16.34 -6.53
C THR A 180 26.11 15.79 -7.27
N PHE A 181 24.91 15.88 -6.69
CA PHE A 181 23.69 15.43 -7.35
C PHE A 181 23.47 16.19 -8.67
N MET A 182 23.52 17.53 -8.63
CA MET A 182 23.30 18.34 -9.83
C MET A 182 24.38 18.14 -10.91
N SER A 183 25.60 17.73 -10.54
CA SER A 183 26.64 17.39 -11.52
C SER A 183 26.34 16.14 -12.37
N THR A 184 25.32 15.35 -11.98
CA THR A 184 24.87 14.17 -12.72
C THR A 184 23.77 14.47 -13.73
N ILE A 185 23.27 15.70 -13.77
CA ILE A 185 22.16 16.15 -14.60
C ILE A 185 22.71 16.79 -15.88
N ASP A 186 22.09 16.51 -17.03
CA ASP A 186 22.53 17.04 -18.32
C ASP A 186 22.47 18.58 -18.31
N PRO A 187 23.60 19.28 -18.51
CA PRO A 187 23.65 20.75 -18.49
C PRO A 187 22.80 21.41 -19.59
N GLN A 188 22.44 20.66 -20.65
CA GLN A 188 21.55 21.12 -21.72
C GLN A 188 20.06 20.86 -21.42
N ALA A 189 19.73 20.01 -20.45
CA ALA A 189 18.35 19.67 -20.11
C ALA A 189 17.72 20.69 -19.13
N LYS A 190 17.55 21.94 -19.57
CA LYS A 190 17.13 23.08 -18.72
C LYS A 190 15.80 22.86 -17.98
N VAL A 191 14.81 22.23 -18.61
CA VAL A 191 13.52 21.91 -17.97
C VAL A 191 13.69 20.83 -16.90
N PHE A 192 14.54 19.83 -17.18
CA PHE A 192 14.80 18.74 -16.25
C PHE A 192 15.63 19.18 -15.04
N ASP A 193 16.52 20.16 -15.22
CA ASP A 193 17.35 20.73 -14.17
C ASP A 193 16.52 21.27 -12.97
N ASP A 194 15.37 21.90 -13.22
CA ASP A 194 14.43 22.33 -12.15
C ASP A 194 13.72 21.15 -11.48
N GLN A 195 13.31 20.15 -12.27
CA GLN A 195 12.70 18.93 -11.73
C GLN A 195 13.68 18.14 -10.86
N ALA A 196 14.93 18.00 -11.30
CA ALA A 196 16.00 17.33 -10.57
C ALA A 196 16.33 18.05 -9.25
N ARG A 197 16.37 19.40 -9.26
CA ARG A 197 16.48 20.20 -8.03
C ARG A 197 15.33 19.92 -7.06
N THR A 198 14.11 19.86 -7.57
CA THR A 198 12.92 19.59 -6.78
C THR A 198 12.99 18.20 -6.15
N VAL A 199 13.34 17.17 -6.93
CA VAL A 199 13.55 15.80 -6.44
C VAL A 199 14.61 15.76 -5.34
N TYR A 200 15.78 16.38 -5.55
CA TYR A 200 16.83 16.42 -4.52
C TYR A 200 16.33 17.07 -3.22
N ASN A 201 15.69 18.24 -3.33
CA ASN A 201 15.15 18.96 -2.17
C ASN A 201 14.09 18.14 -1.43
N ASN A 202 13.25 17.41 -2.16
CA ASN A 202 12.24 16.53 -1.58
C ASN A 202 12.88 15.37 -0.82
N LEU A 203 13.86 14.69 -1.41
CA LEU A 203 14.59 13.59 -0.77
C LEU A 203 15.29 14.05 0.51
N ALA A 204 15.87 15.26 0.52
CA ALA A 204 16.49 15.87 1.70
C ALA A 204 15.49 16.20 2.82
N LYS A 205 14.20 16.38 2.53
CA LYS A 205 13.14 16.57 3.55
C LYS A 205 12.70 15.26 4.21
N LEU A 206 12.96 14.11 3.58
CA LEU A 206 12.50 12.81 4.06
C LEU A 206 13.48 12.21 5.08
N PRO A 207 13.00 11.52 6.13
CA PRO A 207 13.88 10.85 7.10
C PRO A 207 14.43 9.53 6.53
N LEU A 208 15.26 9.60 5.49
CA LEU A 208 15.77 8.43 4.77
C LEU A 208 16.77 7.62 5.62
N ALA A 209 16.50 6.33 5.79
CA ALA A 209 17.45 5.35 6.31
C ALA A 209 18.33 4.80 5.18
N THR A 210 17.70 4.50 4.05
CA THR A 210 18.35 4.05 2.82
C THR A 210 17.73 4.75 1.62
N PHE A 211 18.54 5.02 0.61
CA PHE A 211 18.11 5.44 -0.72
C PHE A 211 19.07 4.81 -1.74
N GLN A 212 18.53 4.08 -2.71
CA GLN A 212 19.28 3.35 -3.72
C GLN A 212 18.60 3.49 -5.06
N LEU A 213 19.41 3.53 -6.12
CA LEU A 213 18.99 3.52 -7.51
C LEU A 213 19.79 2.40 -8.17
N ARG A 214 19.10 1.47 -8.84
CA ARG A 214 19.71 0.31 -9.48
C ARG A 214 19.25 0.21 -10.92
N TYR A 215 20.19 0.19 -11.86
CA TYR A 215 19.92 -0.07 -13.26
C TYR A 215 19.37 -1.49 -13.41
N VAL A 216 18.21 -1.63 -14.06
CA VAL A 216 17.56 -2.93 -14.25
C VAL A 216 17.71 -3.39 -15.69
N SER A 217 17.30 -2.53 -16.62
CA SER A 217 17.29 -2.83 -18.05
C SER A 217 17.22 -1.54 -18.84
N ASP A 218 17.53 -1.62 -20.13
CA ASP A 218 17.30 -0.54 -21.08
C ASP A 218 16.57 -1.01 -22.33
N ASP A 219 15.98 -0.02 -22.99
CA ASP A 219 15.45 -0.16 -24.33
C ASP A 219 16.00 0.99 -25.19
N PRO A 220 17.07 0.76 -25.97
CA PRO A 220 17.63 1.79 -26.85
C PRO A 220 16.66 2.21 -27.95
N GLY A 221 15.63 1.41 -28.26
CA GLY A 221 14.57 1.74 -29.22
C GLY A 221 13.37 2.47 -28.61
N ALA A 222 13.32 2.65 -27.29
CA ALA A 222 12.16 3.27 -26.63
C ALA A 222 12.04 4.79 -26.87
N LEU A 223 13.13 5.44 -27.27
CA LEU A 223 13.13 6.87 -27.60
C LEU A 223 12.77 7.06 -29.08
N GLU A 224 11.76 7.89 -29.36
CA GLU A 224 11.43 8.25 -30.75
C GLU A 224 12.60 8.99 -31.41
N PRO A 225 12.77 8.89 -32.75
CA PRO A 225 13.84 9.59 -33.47
C PRO A 225 13.90 11.10 -33.21
N ASP A 226 12.73 11.76 -33.13
CA ASP A 226 12.64 13.19 -32.82
C ASP A 226 13.12 13.49 -31.39
N ARG A 227 12.83 12.58 -30.44
CA ARG A 227 13.30 12.74 -29.05
C ARG A 227 14.80 12.57 -28.96
N THR A 228 15.36 11.55 -29.62
CA THR A 228 16.80 11.32 -29.72
C THR A 228 17.51 12.52 -30.35
N SER A 229 16.95 13.08 -31.44
CA SER A 229 17.50 14.27 -32.10
C SER A 229 17.45 15.51 -31.21
N ALA A 230 16.36 15.69 -30.44
CA ALA A 230 16.22 16.80 -29.51
C ALA A 230 17.15 16.68 -28.28
N LEU A 231 17.43 15.46 -27.81
CA LEU A 231 18.42 15.20 -26.77
C LEU A 231 19.84 15.45 -27.31
N GLY A 232 20.12 15.02 -28.54
CA GLY A 232 21.45 15.12 -29.15
C GLY A 232 22.50 14.32 -28.37
N GLY A 233 23.73 14.83 -28.33
CA GLY A 233 24.85 14.08 -27.76
C GLY A 233 25.33 12.98 -28.70
N SER A 234 26.33 12.21 -28.26
CA SER A 234 26.84 11.07 -29.04
C SER A 234 25.95 9.82 -28.90
N GLU A 235 25.16 9.75 -27.83
CA GLU A 235 24.26 8.63 -27.55
C GLU A 235 23.17 9.08 -26.55
N SER A 236 21.96 8.53 -26.68
CA SER A 236 20.89 8.64 -25.69
C SER A 236 20.09 7.35 -25.60
N TRP A 237 19.64 6.99 -24.40
CA TRP A 237 18.82 5.79 -24.19
C TRP A 237 17.89 5.94 -22.99
N LEU A 238 16.83 5.13 -22.95
CA LEU A 238 15.93 5.02 -21.81
C LEU A 238 16.25 3.73 -21.04
N ALA A 239 16.41 3.85 -19.72
CA ALA A 239 16.55 2.72 -18.82
C ALA A 239 15.37 2.64 -17.84
N GLN A 240 15.04 1.41 -17.43
CA GLN A 240 14.24 1.14 -16.26
C GLN A 240 15.16 1.04 -15.05
N VAL A 241 14.93 1.90 -14.07
CA VAL A 241 15.71 1.98 -12.84
C VAL A 241 14.82 1.57 -11.68
N GLU A 242 15.26 0.62 -10.88
CA GLU A 242 14.62 0.33 -9.60
C GLU A 242 15.09 1.40 -8.61
N VAL A 243 14.15 2.14 -8.04
CA VAL A 243 14.41 3.04 -6.92
C VAL A 243 13.94 2.37 -5.63
N SER A 244 14.79 2.41 -4.61
CA SER A 244 14.46 1.88 -3.28
C SER A 244 14.74 2.90 -2.19
N TRP A 245 13.77 3.11 -1.30
CA TRP A 245 13.92 4.04 -0.18
C TRP A 245 13.29 3.48 1.09
N GLN A 246 13.88 3.79 2.24
CA GLN A 246 13.36 3.37 3.54
C GLN A 246 13.23 4.59 4.45
N LEU A 247 12.06 4.77 5.07
CA LEU A 247 11.82 5.86 6.00
C LEU A 247 12.13 5.42 7.44
N THR A 248 13.14 6.06 8.04
CA THR A 248 13.66 5.79 9.38
C THR A 248 12.54 5.83 10.42
N GLY A 249 12.38 4.74 11.17
CA GLY A 249 11.37 4.63 12.22
C GLY A 249 9.97 4.27 11.73
N TYR A 250 9.70 4.34 10.42
CA TYR A 250 8.40 4.01 9.84
C TYR A 250 8.44 2.66 9.14
N ASP A 251 9.40 2.47 8.25
CA ASP A 251 9.47 1.31 7.38
C ASP A 251 10.36 0.19 7.95
N ALA A 252 9.84 -1.04 7.96
CA ALA A 252 10.62 -2.22 8.35
C ALA A 252 11.55 -2.69 7.22
N ASN A 253 11.10 -2.60 5.98
CA ASN A 253 11.86 -2.91 4.78
C ASN A 253 11.83 -1.69 3.82
N PRO A 254 12.73 -1.60 2.84
CA PRO A 254 12.64 -0.54 1.85
C PRO A 254 11.40 -0.66 0.94
N ALA A 255 10.81 0.48 0.59
CA ALA A 255 9.87 0.62 -0.52
C ALA A 255 10.64 0.46 -1.84
N ARG A 256 9.96 0.00 -2.89
CA ARG A 256 10.55 -0.15 -4.22
C ARG A 256 9.56 0.26 -5.30
N GLU A 257 10.06 0.99 -6.30
CA GLU A 257 9.33 1.33 -7.51
C GLU A 257 10.26 1.29 -8.72
N THR A 258 9.68 1.21 -9.91
CA THR A 258 10.43 1.40 -11.17
C THR A 258 10.27 2.82 -11.67
N LEU A 259 11.38 3.49 -11.94
CA LEU A 259 11.49 4.83 -12.48
C LEU A 259 12.18 4.79 -13.86
N PRO A 260 11.53 5.23 -14.94
CA PRO A 260 12.19 5.41 -16.22
C PRO A 260 13.18 6.58 -16.14
N VAL A 261 14.42 6.35 -16.56
CA VAL A 261 15.48 7.37 -16.58
C VAL A 261 16.08 7.45 -17.98
N THR A 262 16.03 8.64 -18.57
CA THR A 262 16.67 8.91 -19.86
C THR A 262 18.09 9.39 -19.61
N PHE A 263 19.06 8.76 -20.25
CA PHE A 263 20.48 9.14 -20.21
C PHE A 263 20.92 9.74 -21.54
N VAL A 264 21.91 10.64 -21.47
CA VAL A 264 22.59 11.19 -22.64
C VAL A 264 24.09 11.23 -22.40
N THR A 265 24.89 10.94 -23.42
CA THR A 265 26.35 11.05 -23.38
C THR A 265 26.81 12.25 -24.20
N ARG A 266 27.61 13.14 -23.58
CA ARG A 266 28.21 14.32 -24.21
C ARG A 266 29.68 14.38 -23.86
N ASP A 267 30.53 14.52 -24.87
CA ASP A 267 31.99 14.63 -24.70
C ASP A 267 32.55 13.50 -23.81
N GLY A 268 32.04 12.27 -24.00
CA GLY A 268 32.42 11.08 -23.24
C GLY A 268 31.86 10.99 -21.81
N THR A 269 31.06 11.96 -21.36
CA THR A 269 30.42 11.96 -20.04
C THR A 269 28.93 11.68 -20.15
N THR A 270 28.43 10.72 -19.37
CA THR A 270 27.01 10.37 -19.30
C THR A 270 26.30 11.16 -18.20
N TYR A 271 25.11 11.65 -18.50
CA TYR A 271 24.24 12.40 -17.61
C TYR A 271 22.82 11.83 -17.64
N ALA A 272 22.05 12.05 -16.58
CA ALA A 272 20.60 11.90 -16.63
C ALA A 272 19.97 13.15 -17.28
N ALA A 273 19.03 12.92 -18.19
CA ALA A 273 18.35 13.97 -18.95
C ALA A 273 16.83 14.03 -18.67
N SER A 274 16.24 12.99 -18.07
CA SER A 274 14.82 12.96 -17.70
C SER A 274 14.49 11.85 -16.69
N PHE A 275 13.47 12.07 -15.85
CA PHE A 275 12.84 11.07 -14.96
C PHE A 275 11.35 10.86 -15.26
N SER A 276 10.81 11.47 -16.31
CA SER A 276 9.35 11.60 -16.52
C SER A 276 8.85 10.99 -17.83
N GLU A 277 9.71 10.33 -18.58
CA GLU A 277 9.39 9.81 -19.92
C GLU A 277 8.88 8.37 -19.86
N ARG A 278 7.96 8.03 -20.77
CA ARG A 278 7.54 6.64 -21.07
C ARG A 278 7.07 5.81 -19.86
N PHE A 279 6.45 6.44 -18.87
CA PHE A 279 5.67 5.69 -17.88
C PHE A 279 4.59 4.89 -18.59
N VAL A 280 4.53 3.58 -18.33
CA VAL A 280 3.45 2.74 -18.84
C VAL A 280 2.15 3.03 -18.10
N ALA A 281 1.01 2.82 -18.76
CA ALA A 281 -0.29 2.99 -18.12
C ALA A 281 -0.39 2.09 -16.88
N GLY A 282 -0.76 2.69 -15.75
CA GLY A 282 -0.81 2.00 -14.45
C GLY A 282 0.51 1.92 -13.68
N GLN A 283 1.60 2.48 -14.19
CA GLN A 283 2.86 2.56 -13.44
C GLN A 283 2.76 3.61 -12.33
N ARG A 284 3.14 3.21 -11.11
CA ARG A 284 3.18 4.09 -9.94
C ARG A 284 4.34 5.08 -10.02
N ARG A 285 4.18 6.20 -9.33
CA ARG A 285 5.19 7.25 -9.21
C ARG A 285 5.41 7.60 -7.74
N PRO A 286 6.66 7.64 -7.26
CA PRO A 286 6.94 8.06 -5.89
C PRO A 286 6.48 9.49 -5.64
N ILE A 287 5.91 9.77 -4.46
CA ILE A 287 5.38 11.11 -4.13
C ILE A 287 6.44 12.22 -4.24
N TRP A 288 7.69 11.92 -3.89
CA TRP A 288 8.81 12.85 -3.97
C TRP A 288 9.23 13.20 -5.42
N ALA A 289 8.67 12.52 -6.43
CA ALA A 289 8.90 12.80 -7.84
C ALA A 289 7.74 13.58 -8.52
N LEU A 290 6.63 13.83 -7.81
CA LEU A 290 5.42 14.43 -8.40
C LEU A 290 5.37 15.97 -8.32
N GLY A 291 6.20 16.58 -7.48
CA GLY A 291 6.24 18.03 -7.25
C GLY A 291 6.91 18.34 -5.92
N SER A 292 7.02 19.61 -5.55
CA SER A 292 7.55 20.02 -4.24
C SER A 292 6.71 19.42 -3.12
N ILE A 293 7.36 18.80 -2.13
CA ILE A 293 6.67 18.23 -0.96
C ILE A 293 6.92 19.06 0.29
N ASP A 294 5.96 19.05 1.20
CA ASP A 294 6.11 19.42 2.60
C ASP A 294 5.93 18.20 3.50
N VAL A 295 6.61 18.19 4.65
CA VAL A 295 6.70 17.01 5.51
C VAL A 295 6.40 17.40 6.94
N ALA A 296 5.41 16.73 7.55
CA ALA A 296 5.09 16.88 8.95
C ALA A 296 5.36 15.57 9.70
N LYS A 297 6.11 15.67 10.79
CA LYS A 297 6.39 14.53 11.67
C LYS A 297 5.52 14.64 12.91
N GLY A 298 4.60 13.69 13.06
CA GLY A 298 3.81 13.51 14.28
C GLY A 298 4.51 12.61 15.31
N THR A 299 3.80 12.37 16.40
CA THR A 299 4.18 11.40 17.44
C THR A 299 4.19 9.98 16.88
N HIS A 300 3.20 9.65 16.05
CA HIS A 300 3.02 8.35 15.42
C HIS A 300 3.06 8.41 13.89
N SER A 301 2.80 9.57 13.30
CA SER A 301 2.64 9.72 11.86
C SER A 301 3.84 10.40 11.17
N LEU A 302 3.97 10.16 9.88
CA LEU A 302 4.72 10.98 8.93
C LEU A 302 3.78 11.35 7.80
N VAL A 303 3.56 12.64 7.58
CA VAL A 303 2.69 13.14 6.53
C VAL A 303 3.54 13.82 5.47
N ILE A 304 3.36 13.44 4.22
CA ILE A 304 4.04 14.01 3.06
C ILE A 304 2.99 14.61 2.14
N SER A 305 3.02 15.92 1.98
CA SER A 305 2.00 16.69 1.25
C SER A 305 2.56 17.35 0.00
N LEU A 306 1.83 17.25 -1.11
CA LEU A 306 2.08 18.02 -2.34
C LEU A 306 1.37 19.39 -2.33
N ASN A 307 0.71 19.77 -1.23
CA ASN A 307 -0.07 21.01 -1.13
C ASN A 307 0.65 22.08 -0.29
N SER A 308 0.74 21.88 1.03
CA SER A 308 1.39 22.83 1.94
C SER A 308 1.78 22.20 3.28
N GLN A 309 2.74 22.82 3.98
CA GLN A 309 3.12 22.43 5.34
C GLN A 309 1.94 22.46 6.33
N ALA A 310 1.09 23.50 6.28
CA ALA A 310 -0.08 23.59 7.16
C ALA A 310 -1.05 22.40 6.96
N ASN A 311 -1.20 21.94 5.71
CA ASN A 311 -1.97 20.75 5.39
C ASN A 311 -1.31 19.49 5.99
N ALA A 312 0.01 19.34 5.83
CA ALA A 312 0.75 18.23 6.43
C ALA A 312 0.59 18.18 7.97
N ASP A 313 0.72 19.32 8.65
CA ASP A 313 0.63 19.42 10.12
C ASP A 313 -0.78 19.07 10.63
N ASP A 314 -1.82 19.57 9.96
CA ASP A 314 -3.23 19.28 10.30
C ASP A 314 -3.51 17.77 10.25
N TYR A 315 -2.98 17.07 9.25
CA TYR A 315 -3.16 15.63 9.09
C TYR A 315 -2.31 14.81 10.05
N ALA A 316 -1.12 15.30 10.43
CA ALA A 316 -0.29 14.60 11.41
C ALA A 316 -1.03 14.48 12.75
N ALA A 317 -1.67 15.58 13.20
CA ALA A 317 -2.43 15.59 14.45
C ALA A 317 -3.67 14.66 14.42
N VAL A 318 -4.34 14.52 13.27
CA VAL A 318 -5.48 13.59 13.13
C VAL A 318 -5.00 12.14 13.04
N SER A 319 -3.92 11.91 12.30
CA SER A 319 -3.30 10.58 12.13
C SER A 319 -2.76 10.02 13.44
N ASP A 320 -2.16 10.85 14.30
CA ASP A 320 -1.70 10.41 15.61
C ASP A 320 -2.87 9.92 16.49
N LYS A 321 -4.00 10.65 16.48
CA LYS A 321 -5.22 10.23 17.20
C LYS A 321 -5.82 8.95 16.62
N ALA A 322 -5.69 8.73 15.31
CA ALA A 322 -6.10 7.49 14.66
C ALA A 322 -5.25 6.32 15.19
N VAL A 323 -3.93 6.45 15.24
CA VAL A 323 -3.02 5.42 15.79
C VAL A 323 -3.35 5.08 17.24
N ASP A 324 -3.62 6.09 18.08
CA ASP A 324 -4.05 5.87 19.46
C ASP A 324 -5.37 5.10 19.55
N SER A 325 -6.33 5.46 18.70
CA SER A 325 -7.66 4.84 18.69
C SER A 325 -7.59 3.39 18.21
N VAL A 326 -6.84 3.12 17.15
CA VAL A 326 -6.57 1.76 16.66
C VAL A 326 -5.85 0.93 17.72
N SER A 327 -4.84 1.48 18.39
CA SER A 327 -4.07 0.77 19.41
C SER A 327 -4.91 0.38 20.64
N LYS A 328 -6.00 1.09 20.94
CA LYS A 328 -6.94 0.72 22.01
C LYS A 328 -7.78 -0.52 21.66
N VAL A 329 -8.06 -0.73 20.37
CA VAL A 329 -8.85 -1.87 19.90
C VAL A 329 -7.95 -3.04 19.53
N TRP A 330 -7.01 -2.81 18.62
CA TRP A 330 -6.10 -3.82 18.10
C TRP A 330 -5.05 -4.25 19.13
N GLY A 331 -4.69 -3.37 20.07
CA GLY A 331 -3.54 -3.52 20.95
C GLY A 331 -2.27 -2.88 20.37
N LYS A 332 -1.17 -2.99 21.12
CA LYS A 332 0.08 -2.27 20.83
C LYS A 332 1.15 -3.11 20.11
N ASN A 333 0.86 -4.37 19.80
CA ASN A 333 1.80 -5.29 19.15
C ASN A 333 1.86 -5.08 17.62
N TRP A 334 2.13 -3.85 17.21
CA TRP A 334 2.43 -3.41 15.86
C TRP A 334 3.31 -2.16 15.97
N ARG A 335 3.83 -1.62 14.87
CA ARG A 335 4.79 -0.50 14.94
C ARG A 335 4.21 0.79 15.54
N GLN A 336 2.88 0.93 15.56
CA GLN A 336 2.18 2.16 15.98
C GLN A 336 2.71 3.39 15.23
N LYS A 337 2.97 3.21 13.94
CA LYS A 337 3.47 4.24 13.02
C LYS A 337 2.73 4.17 11.69
N THR A 338 2.43 5.33 11.11
CA THR A 338 1.77 5.44 9.80
C THR A 338 2.47 6.48 8.93
N VAL A 339 2.45 6.25 7.62
CA VAL A 339 2.92 7.20 6.61
C VAL A 339 1.74 7.57 5.72
N ILE A 340 1.49 8.87 5.58
CA ILE A 340 0.34 9.42 4.87
C ILE A 340 0.84 10.28 3.71
N TYR A 341 0.31 10.01 2.52
CA TYR A 341 0.54 10.76 1.30
C TYR A 341 -0.67 11.63 1.00
N LEU A 342 -0.44 12.93 0.85
CA LEU A 342 -1.47 13.93 0.53
C LEU A 342 -1.19 14.52 -0.85
N PRO A 343 -1.68 13.89 -1.93
CA PRO A 343 -1.66 14.51 -3.26
C PRO A 343 -2.49 15.80 -3.26
N SER A 344 -2.12 16.75 -4.12
CA SER A 344 -2.83 18.04 -4.26
C SER A 344 -4.00 17.94 -5.24
N LYS A 345 -3.97 16.95 -6.14
CA LYS A 345 -5.00 16.72 -7.17
C LYS A 345 -5.23 15.23 -7.43
N GLN A 346 -6.37 14.93 -8.04
CA GLN A 346 -6.79 13.56 -8.36
C GLN A 346 -5.77 12.81 -9.24
N SER A 347 -5.18 13.46 -10.24
CA SER A 347 -4.20 12.80 -11.13
C SER A 347 -2.87 12.45 -10.45
N GLU A 348 -2.50 13.15 -9.37
CA GLU A 348 -1.37 12.75 -8.52
C GLU A 348 -1.71 11.52 -7.69
N MET A 349 -2.92 11.45 -7.12
CA MET A 349 -3.40 10.25 -6.42
C MET A 349 -3.39 9.04 -7.36
N GLU A 350 -3.87 9.19 -8.58
CA GLU A 350 -3.87 8.13 -9.59
C GLU A 350 -2.44 7.72 -9.98
N SER A 351 -1.51 8.67 -10.07
CA SER A 351 -0.09 8.39 -10.32
C SER A 351 0.56 7.64 -9.15
N LEU A 352 0.21 7.96 -7.90
CA LEU A 352 0.70 7.25 -6.71
C LEU A 352 0.19 5.81 -6.67
N LEU A 353 -1.07 5.61 -7.05
CA LEU A 353 -1.76 4.32 -6.96
C LEU A 353 -1.62 3.47 -8.22
N GLY A 354 -1.07 4.01 -9.31
CA GLY A 354 -0.94 3.30 -10.58
C GLY A 354 -2.32 3.01 -11.20
N ALA A 355 -3.27 3.93 -11.05
CA ALA A 355 -4.64 3.73 -11.50
C ALA A 355 -4.99 4.57 -12.73
N GLN A 356 -6.04 4.12 -13.42
CA GLN A 356 -6.61 4.85 -14.54
C GLN A 356 -7.31 6.13 -14.06
N PRO A 357 -7.40 7.16 -14.92
CA PRO A 357 -8.14 8.38 -14.60
C PRO A 357 -9.58 8.09 -14.19
N GLY A 358 -10.02 8.65 -13.06
CA GLY A 358 -11.38 8.55 -12.56
C GLY A 358 -11.65 7.40 -11.58
N THR A 359 -10.72 6.43 -11.44
CA THR A 359 -10.94 5.20 -10.64
C THR A 359 -11.28 5.48 -9.18
N TYR A 360 -10.65 6.47 -8.55
CA TYR A 360 -10.76 6.73 -7.10
C TYR A 360 -11.59 7.98 -6.74
N THR A 361 -12.43 8.47 -7.64
CA THR A 361 -13.16 9.74 -7.43
C THR A 361 -14.20 9.72 -6.31
N GLN A 362 -14.64 8.53 -5.89
CA GLN A 362 -15.59 8.32 -4.78
C GLN A 362 -14.94 7.71 -3.54
N ILE A 363 -13.60 7.59 -3.54
CA ILE A 363 -12.83 6.91 -2.50
C ILE A 363 -12.04 7.95 -1.73
N ALA A 364 -12.30 8.05 -0.42
CA ALA A 364 -11.74 9.11 0.43
C ALA A 364 -10.27 8.88 0.76
N ALA A 365 -9.85 7.62 0.89
CA ALA A 365 -8.46 7.26 1.06
C ALA A 365 -8.23 5.82 0.59
N VAL A 366 -6.96 5.47 0.40
CA VAL A 366 -6.51 4.13 0.04
C VAL A 366 -5.33 3.75 0.91
N THR A 367 -5.40 2.57 1.54
CA THR A 367 -4.21 1.94 2.13
C THR A 367 -3.57 1.02 1.10
N MET A 368 -2.29 1.27 0.78
CA MET A 368 -1.53 0.49 -0.20
C MET A 368 -0.17 0.02 0.34
N ALA A 369 0.33 -1.09 -0.18
CA ALA A 369 1.72 -1.50 0.00
C ALA A 369 2.62 -0.93 -1.12
N GLU A 370 3.80 -0.42 -0.78
CA GLU A 370 4.85 0.05 -1.70
C GLU A 370 5.68 -1.13 -2.25
N LEU A 371 4.96 -2.13 -2.75
CA LEU A 371 5.50 -3.26 -3.50
C LEU A 371 4.52 -3.62 -4.60
N ASP A 372 5.07 -4.17 -5.68
CA ASP A 372 4.31 -4.67 -6.82
C ASP A 372 3.60 -5.99 -6.54
N MET A 373 3.79 -6.61 -5.36
CA MET A 373 3.06 -7.79 -4.93
C MET A 373 2.78 -7.74 -3.43
N PRO A 374 1.63 -8.26 -2.95
CA PRO A 374 1.39 -8.45 -1.53
C PRO A 374 2.51 -9.27 -0.89
N GLN A 375 3.25 -8.64 0.02
CA GLN A 375 4.28 -9.29 0.80
C GLN A 375 4.23 -8.81 2.24
N ALA A 376 4.31 -9.74 3.19
CA ALA A 376 4.44 -9.39 4.59
C ALA A 376 5.68 -8.50 4.80
N GLY A 377 5.51 -7.39 5.50
CA GLY A 377 6.59 -6.44 5.78
C GLY A 377 6.86 -5.42 4.68
N ALA A 378 6.07 -5.40 3.60
CA ALA A 378 6.05 -4.28 2.65
C ALA A 378 5.74 -2.96 3.39
N PRO A 379 6.41 -1.85 3.04
CA PRO A 379 6.01 -0.54 3.54
C PRO A 379 4.59 -0.23 3.12
N VAL A 380 3.78 0.27 4.05
CA VAL A 380 2.37 0.61 3.79
C VAL A 380 2.21 2.13 3.86
N ARG A 381 1.39 2.68 2.95
CA ARG A 381 1.05 4.09 2.85
C ARG A 381 -0.46 4.26 2.87
N ILE A 382 -0.90 5.36 3.47
CA ILE A 382 -2.27 5.83 3.36
C ILE A 382 -2.27 7.01 2.38
N VAL A 383 -2.96 6.90 1.26
CA VAL A 383 -3.09 7.97 0.27
C VAL A 383 -4.46 8.60 0.44
N ALA A 384 -4.52 9.86 0.86
CA ALA A 384 -5.80 10.57 1.05
C ALA A 384 -6.23 11.28 -0.23
N ASN A 385 -7.52 11.19 -0.59
CA ASN A 385 -8.08 11.90 -1.72
C ASN A 385 -8.26 13.39 -1.36
N PRO A 386 -7.57 14.33 -2.04
CA PRO A 386 -7.55 15.74 -1.64
C PRO A 386 -8.95 16.36 -1.62
N LYS A 387 -9.77 16.07 -2.63
CA LYS A 387 -11.09 16.68 -2.78
C LYS A 387 -12.04 16.19 -1.68
N LEU A 388 -12.16 14.87 -1.54
CA LEU A 388 -13.11 14.28 -0.59
C LEU A 388 -12.71 14.59 0.86
N PHE A 389 -11.41 14.55 1.18
CA PHE A 389 -10.97 14.88 2.54
C PHE A 389 -11.22 16.33 2.93
N ASP A 390 -11.10 17.27 1.99
CA ASP A 390 -11.43 18.67 2.25
C ASP A 390 -12.91 18.83 2.64
N GLU A 391 -13.79 18.03 2.03
CA GLU A 391 -15.23 18.04 2.28
C GLU A 391 -15.66 17.32 3.58
N LEU A 392 -14.87 16.36 4.08
CA LEU A 392 -15.22 15.49 5.22
C LEU A 392 -15.26 16.18 6.60
N GLY A 393 -14.65 17.36 6.75
CA GLY A 393 -14.48 18.04 8.03
C GLY A 393 -13.70 17.21 9.08
N LYS A 394 -13.44 17.78 10.26
CA LYS A 394 -12.55 17.15 11.27
C LYS A 394 -13.00 15.75 11.70
N GLN A 395 -14.30 15.53 11.85
CA GLN A 395 -14.85 14.24 12.28
C GLN A 395 -14.72 13.17 11.19
N GLY A 396 -15.09 13.48 9.94
CA GLY A 396 -14.97 12.56 8.82
C GLY A 396 -13.52 12.19 8.54
N ARG A 397 -12.59 13.15 8.58
CA ARG A 397 -11.14 12.88 8.45
C ARG A 397 -10.64 11.92 9.53
N ARG A 398 -11.10 12.06 10.77
CA ARG A 398 -10.73 11.16 11.87
C ARG A 398 -11.29 9.75 11.67
N ILE A 399 -12.53 9.62 11.18
CA ILE A 399 -13.12 8.32 10.85
C ILE A 399 -12.27 7.64 9.76
N VAL A 400 -12.05 8.30 8.63
CA VAL A 400 -11.32 7.70 7.50
C VAL A 400 -9.87 7.37 7.90
N LEU A 401 -9.13 8.27 8.55
CA LEU A 401 -7.76 7.95 8.96
C LEU A 401 -7.69 6.84 10.01
N THR A 402 -8.70 6.69 10.88
CA THR A 402 -8.77 5.57 11.84
C THR A 402 -9.06 4.25 11.11
N HIS A 403 -9.95 4.27 10.13
CA HIS A 403 -10.21 3.14 9.26
C HIS A 403 -8.91 2.69 8.55
N GLU A 404 -8.24 3.60 7.83
CA GLU A 404 -7.02 3.27 7.08
C GLU A 404 -5.86 2.85 7.99
N THR A 405 -5.72 3.47 9.16
CA THR A 405 -4.74 3.05 10.16
C THR A 405 -5.02 1.65 10.69
N THR A 406 -6.28 1.21 10.70
CA THR A 406 -6.64 -0.16 11.09
C THR A 406 -6.07 -1.16 10.09
N HIS A 407 -6.12 -0.87 8.79
CA HIS A 407 -5.51 -1.69 7.74
C HIS A 407 -3.99 -1.79 7.86
N VAL A 408 -3.32 -0.69 8.23
CA VAL A 408 -1.88 -0.71 8.55
C VAL A 408 -1.61 -1.63 9.75
N ALA A 409 -2.36 -1.49 10.83
CA ALA A 409 -2.15 -2.25 12.06
C ALA A 409 -2.45 -3.75 11.89
N SER A 410 -3.46 -4.08 11.08
CA SER A 410 -3.90 -5.45 10.79
C SER A 410 -3.12 -6.11 9.64
N THR A 411 -2.24 -5.36 8.96
CA THR A 411 -1.53 -5.79 7.75
C THR A 411 -2.47 -6.30 6.65
N ALA A 412 -3.64 -5.66 6.53
CA ALA A 412 -4.70 -6.07 5.61
C ALA A 412 -4.23 -6.20 4.16
N THR A 413 -3.26 -5.37 3.74
CA THR A 413 -2.69 -5.37 2.38
C THR A 413 -1.97 -6.66 1.98
N ALA A 414 -1.64 -7.53 2.94
CA ALA A 414 -1.03 -8.84 2.70
C ALA A 414 -1.81 -9.97 3.38
N SER A 415 -3.04 -9.70 3.82
CA SER A 415 -3.84 -10.60 4.63
C SER A 415 -4.78 -11.46 3.77
N PRO A 416 -4.97 -12.75 4.08
CA PRO A 416 -5.98 -13.59 3.42
C PRO A 416 -7.40 -13.36 3.98
N VAL A 417 -7.57 -12.40 4.89
CA VAL A 417 -8.87 -12.07 5.49
C VAL A 417 -9.86 -11.63 4.40
N PRO A 418 -11.10 -12.17 4.38
CA PRO A 418 -12.09 -11.76 3.40
C PRO A 418 -12.45 -10.28 3.56
N LEU A 419 -12.73 -9.59 2.45
CA LEU A 419 -12.93 -8.14 2.43
C LEU A 419 -14.02 -7.65 3.40
N TRP A 420 -15.12 -8.39 3.57
CA TRP A 420 -16.16 -8.02 4.53
C TRP A 420 -15.64 -7.89 5.97
N LEU A 421 -14.66 -8.73 6.35
CA LEU A 421 -14.06 -8.71 7.68
C LEU A 421 -12.92 -7.68 7.75
N ALA A 422 -12.16 -7.50 6.67
CA ALA A 422 -11.13 -6.46 6.59
C ALA A 422 -11.75 -5.06 6.73
N GLU A 423 -12.69 -4.73 5.85
CA GLU A 423 -13.34 -3.42 5.79
C GLU A 423 -14.30 -3.22 6.96
N GLY A 424 -15.09 -4.25 7.31
CA GLY A 424 -16.01 -4.19 8.44
C GLY A 424 -15.30 -4.00 9.79
N PHE A 425 -14.12 -4.60 9.97
CA PHE A 425 -13.33 -4.40 11.19
C PHE A 425 -12.73 -2.99 11.23
N ALA A 426 -12.26 -2.46 10.11
CA ALA A 426 -11.76 -1.09 10.02
C ALA A 426 -12.85 -0.05 10.34
N ASP A 427 -14.07 -0.24 9.82
CA ASP A 427 -15.24 0.59 10.18
C ASP A 427 -15.64 0.44 11.64
N TYR A 428 -15.62 -0.78 12.18
CA TYR A 428 -15.88 -1.03 13.60
C TYR A 428 -14.91 -0.23 14.49
N VAL A 429 -13.61 -0.25 14.19
CA VAL A 429 -12.61 0.52 14.94
C VAL A 429 -12.84 2.03 14.78
N ALA A 430 -13.12 2.49 13.56
CA ALA A 430 -13.37 3.90 13.28
C ALA A 430 -14.61 4.45 14.00
N PHE A 431 -15.73 3.72 13.97
CA PHE A 431 -16.97 4.11 14.65
C PHE A 431 -16.93 3.90 16.17
N THR A 432 -16.03 3.05 16.67
CA THR A 432 -15.72 3.00 18.12
C THR A 432 -14.92 4.23 18.55
N ALA A 433 -14.02 4.74 17.71
CA ALA A 433 -13.20 5.91 18.00
C ALA A 433 -13.97 7.23 17.91
N VAL A 434 -14.99 7.27 17.05
CA VAL A 434 -15.84 8.42 16.76
C VAL A 434 -17.28 7.95 16.70
N SER A 435 -18.10 8.35 17.68
CA SER A 435 -19.52 7.96 17.70
C SER A 435 -20.26 8.48 16.47
N VAL A 436 -20.96 7.57 15.79
CA VAL A 436 -21.85 7.85 14.66
C VAL A 436 -23.18 7.15 14.95
N GLN A 437 -24.30 7.76 14.55
CA GLN A 437 -25.62 7.16 14.71
C GLN A 437 -25.85 6.07 13.67
N ASP A 438 -26.47 4.96 14.07
CA ASP A 438 -26.68 3.79 13.23
C ASP A 438 -27.45 4.12 11.94
N GLU A 439 -28.50 4.94 12.02
CA GLU A 439 -29.29 5.37 10.86
C GLU A 439 -28.49 6.18 9.85
N SER A 440 -27.41 6.84 10.29
CA SER A 440 -26.51 7.58 9.41
C SER A 440 -25.41 6.69 8.85
N ALA A 441 -24.88 5.78 9.68
CA ALA A 441 -23.77 4.90 9.33
C ALA A 441 -24.18 3.73 8.42
N ALA A 442 -25.41 3.22 8.54
CA ALA A 442 -25.96 2.11 7.74
C ALA A 442 -27.18 2.53 6.91
N LYS A 443 -27.17 3.75 6.40
CA LYS A 443 -28.33 4.40 5.80
C LYS A 443 -28.87 3.64 4.59
N GLU A 444 -27.99 3.25 3.65
CA GLU A 444 -28.43 2.62 2.40
C GLU A 444 -28.88 1.17 2.63
N LEU A 445 -28.20 0.46 3.53
CA LEU A 445 -28.55 -0.89 3.97
C LEU A 445 -29.90 -0.92 4.69
N PHE A 446 -30.14 -0.01 5.64
CA PHE A 446 -31.43 0.06 6.33
C PHE A 446 -32.58 0.43 5.39
N LYS A 447 -32.33 1.32 4.42
CA LYS A 447 -33.31 1.62 3.35
C LYS A 447 -33.63 0.36 2.53
N SER A 448 -32.63 -0.43 2.16
CA SER A 448 -32.79 -1.69 1.43
C SER A 448 -33.58 -2.73 2.24
N ILE A 449 -33.24 -2.92 3.52
CA ILE A 449 -33.91 -3.84 4.44
C ILE A 449 -35.39 -3.47 4.63
N ARG A 450 -35.71 -2.20 4.83
CA ARG A 450 -37.10 -1.71 4.93
C ARG A 450 -37.90 -1.92 3.65
N ALA A 451 -37.23 -2.01 2.50
CA ALA A 451 -37.82 -2.39 1.22
C ALA A 451 -37.90 -3.92 1.02
N GLY A 452 -37.66 -4.72 2.06
CA GLY A 452 -37.73 -6.20 2.03
C GLY A 452 -36.48 -6.88 1.48
N LYS A 453 -35.40 -6.13 1.20
CA LYS A 453 -34.16 -6.64 0.61
C LYS A 453 -33.08 -6.86 1.66
N VAL A 454 -33.30 -7.83 2.55
CA VAL A 454 -32.28 -8.23 3.54
C VAL A 454 -31.18 -9.04 2.85
N PRO A 455 -29.88 -8.71 3.03
CA PRO A 455 -28.79 -9.49 2.45
C PRO A 455 -28.85 -10.97 2.82
N LYS A 456 -28.60 -11.86 1.86
CA LYS A 456 -28.69 -13.31 2.05
C LYS A 456 -27.44 -13.94 2.71
N GLY A 457 -26.31 -13.24 2.65
CA GLY A 457 -25.02 -13.67 3.16
C GLY A 457 -24.09 -12.48 3.34
N LEU A 458 -22.89 -12.75 3.84
CA LEU A 458 -21.85 -11.72 4.00
C LEU A 458 -21.40 -11.22 2.62
N PRO A 459 -21.07 -9.93 2.47
CA PRO A 459 -20.73 -9.36 1.17
C PRO A 459 -19.52 -10.07 0.52
N PRO A 460 -19.63 -10.49 -0.75
CA PRO A 460 -18.53 -11.12 -1.45
C PRO A 460 -17.50 -10.08 -1.94
N PRO A 461 -16.28 -10.48 -2.35
CA PRO A 461 -15.21 -9.55 -2.71
C PRO A 461 -15.57 -8.56 -3.82
N GLU A 462 -16.31 -8.99 -4.84
CA GLU A 462 -16.72 -8.15 -5.98
C GLU A 462 -17.59 -6.95 -5.56
N ALA A 463 -18.30 -7.05 -4.43
CA ALA A 463 -19.15 -6.00 -3.91
C ALA A 463 -18.34 -4.80 -3.36
N PHE A 464 -17.04 -4.99 -3.10
CA PHE A 464 -16.10 -3.96 -2.64
C PHE A 464 -15.33 -3.25 -3.76
N THR A 465 -15.58 -3.59 -5.02
CA THR A 465 -14.94 -2.90 -6.15
C THR A 465 -15.40 -1.44 -6.24
N ALA A 466 -14.49 -0.53 -6.63
CA ALA A 466 -14.79 0.91 -6.72
C ALA A 466 -15.96 1.24 -7.67
N SER A 467 -16.24 0.37 -8.65
CA SER A 467 -17.34 0.48 -9.60
C SER A 467 -18.66 -0.17 -9.15
N SER A 468 -18.67 -0.85 -8.00
CA SER A 468 -19.86 -1.55 -7.49
C SER A 468 -20.95 -0.56 -7.08
N THR A 469 -22.19 -0.81 -7.53
CA THR A 469 -23.37 -0.04 -7.07
C THR A 469 -23.75 -0.37 -5.63
N ASP A 470 -23.29 -1.51 -5.11
CA ASP A 470 -23.59 -2.02 -3.77
C ASP A 470 -22.46 -1.71 -2.77
N LEU A 471 -21.47 -0.90 -3.17
CA LEU A 471 -20.28 -0.60 -2.39
C LEU A 471 -20.63 -0.10 -0.98
N ALA A 472 -21.46 0.94 -0.88
CA ALA A 472 -21.88 1.49 0.41
C ALA A 472 -22.52 0.41 1.31
N GLN A 473 -23.50 -0.33 0.78
CA GLN A 473 -24.20 -1.39 1.54
C GLN A 473 -23.26 -2.51 1.99
N SER A 474 -22.19 -2.79 1.25
CA SER A 474 -21.23 -3.84 1.55
C SER A 474 -20.37 -3.50 2.77
N TYR A 475 -19.91 -2.26 2.87
CA TYR A 475 -19.21 -1.78 4.07
C TYR A 475 -20.16 -1.71 5.27
N GLU A 476 -21.36 -1.13 5.09
CA GLU A 476 -22.38 -1.07 6.14
C GLU A 476 -22.72 -2.46 6.69
N SER A 477 -22.80 -3.45 5.79
CA SER A 477 -23.03 -4.86 6.11
C SER A 477 -21.86 -5.48 6.89
N GLY A 478 -20.62 -5.29 6.42
CA GLY A 478 -19.41 -5.78 7.06
C GLY A 478 -19.20 -5.18 8.45
N TRP A 479 -19.44 -3.88 8.59
CA TRP A 479 -19.40 -3.18 9.88
C TRP A 479 -20.37 -3.80 10.88
N LEU A 480 -21.64 -3.96 10.49
CA LEU A 480 -22.67 -4.54 11.38
C LEU A 480 -22.41 -6.02 11.70
N ALA A 481 -21.75 -6.77 10.81
CA ALA A 481 -21.28 -8.12 11.11
C ALA A 481 -20.18 -8.10 12.21
N CYS A 482 -19.17 -7.24 12.07
CA CYS A 482 -18.12 -7.10 13.08
C CYS A 482 -18.67 -6.59 14.43
N ARG A 483 -19.57 -5.62 14.38
CA ARG A 483 -20.25 -5.11 15.57
C ARG A 483 -21.07 -6.20 16.27
N LEU A 484 -21.79 -7.05 15.54
CA LEU A 484 -22.53 -8.16 16.12
C LEU A 484 -21.60 -9.13 16.88
N ILE A 485 -20.45 -9.47 16.30
CA ILE A 485 -19.44 -10.30 16.98
C ILE A 485 -19.00 -9.60 18.26
N SER A 486 -18.67 -8.31 18.20
CA SER A 486 -18.26 -7.55 19.38
C SER A 486 -19.35 -7.45 20.46
N GLU A 487 -20.61 -7.26 20.10
CA GLU A 487 -21.71 -7.12 21.06
C GLU A 487 -22.02 -8.45 21.77
N ARG A 488 -21.85 -9.59 21.07
CA ARG A 488 -22.08 -10.93 21.65
C ARG A 488 -20.90 -11.46 22.44
N GLU A 489 -19.70 -11.35 21.85
CA GLU A 489 -18.51 -12.04 22.33
C GLU A 489 -17.46 -11.09 22.94
N GLY A 490 -17.68 -9.78 22.83
CA GLY A 490 -16.74 -8.75 23.23
C GLY A 490 -15.69 -8.40 22.16
N GLN A 491 -15.19 -7.16 22.23
CA GLN A 491 -14.18 -6.62 21.30
C GLN A 491 -12.92 -7.49 21.20
N ALA A 492 -12.44 -8.04 22.33
CA ALA A 492 -11.26 -8.89 22.34
C ALA A 492 -11.44 -10.18 21.53
N ARG A 493 -12.66 -10.74 21.50
CA ARG A 493 -12.96 -11.93 20.72
C ARG A 493 -13.07 -11.64 19.23
N LEU A 494 -13.60 -10.47 18.84
CA LEU A 494 -13.54 -9.97 17.45
C LEU A 494 -12.09 -9.85 16.95
N VAL A 495 -11.21 -9.23 17.74
CA VAL A 495 -9.78 -9.13 17.39
C VAL A 495 -9.13 -10.51 17.29
N LYS A 496 -9.46 -11.43 18.20
CA LYS A 496 -8.98 -12.82 18.14
C LYS A 496 -9.49 -13.54 16.88
N PHE A 497 -10.74 -13.33 16.50
CA PHE A 497 -11.33 -13.91 15.29
C PHE A 497 -10.60 -13.40 14.05
N TYR A 498 -10.41 -12.09 13.91
CA TYR A 498 -9.65 -11.50 12.81
C TYR A 498 -8.24 -12.12 12.71
N ARG A 499 -7.51 -12.18 13.82
CA ARG A 499 -6.15 -12.74 13.86
C ARG A 499 -6.10 -14.23 13.51
N ALA A 500 -7.11 -15.00 13.92
CA ALA A 500 -7.20 -16.41 13.58
C ALA A 500 -7.40 -16.62 12.08
N VAL A 501 -8.25 -15.81 11.44
CA VAL A 501 -8.43 -15.83 9.98
C VAL A 501 -7.14 -15.39 9.27
N HIS A 502 -6.53 -14.29 9.70
CA HIS A 502 -5.28 -13.78 9.13
C HIS A 502 -4.11 -14.78 9.20
N ALA A 503 -3.94 -15.46 10.34
CA ALA A 503 -2.85 -16.42 10.53
C ALA A 503 -3.07 -17.76 9.84
N SER A 504 -4.31 -18.04 9.38
CA SER A 504 -4.64 -19.33 8.75
C SER A 504 -3.99 -19.45 7.37
N LYS A 505 -3.37 -20.61 7.14
CA LYS A 505 -2.92 -21.05 5.80
C LYS A 505 -3.90 -22.04 5.15
N SER A 506 -4.97 -22.41 5.86
CA SER A 506 -5.99 -23.33 5.36
C SER A 506 -6.99 -22.60 4.46
N PRO A 507 -7.44 -23.20 3.35
CA PRO A 507 -8.57 -22.68 2.56
C PRO A 507 -9.88 -22.59 3.37
N THR A 508 -9.99 -23.33 4.49
CA THR A 508 -11.13 -23.27 5.42
C THR A 508 -10.93 -22.30 6.58
N GLY A 509 -9.89 -21.45 6.54
CA GLY A 509 -9.48 -20.61 7.68
C GLY A 509 -10.59 -19.78 8.30
N LEU A 510 -11.49 -19.22 7.47
CA LEU A 510 -12.66 -18.49 7.94
C LEU A 510 -13.63 -19.39 8.71
N ALA A 511 -14.02 -20.52 8.12
CA ALA A 511 -14.93 -21.48 8.74
C ALA A 511 -14.35 -22.08 10.03
N ASP A 512 -13.04 -22.34 10.05
CA ASP A 512 -12.33 -22.82 11.23
C ASP A 512 -12.30 -21.77 12.34
N ALA A 513 -12.12 -20.49 12.01
CA ALA A 513 -12.19 -19.40 12.97
C ALA A 513 -13.60 -19.21 13.54
N PHE A 514 -14.66 -19.35 12.71
CA PHE A 514 -16.04 -19.33 13.19
C PHE A 514 -16.26 -20.41 14.27
N ARG A 515 -15.82 -21.64 14.01
CA ARG A 515 -15.97 -22.75 14.97
C ARG A 515 -15.10 -22.58 16.21
N SER A 516 -13.79 -22.37 16.02
CA SER A 516 -12.81 -22.39 17.12
C SER A 516 -12.81 -21.11 17.97
N VAL A 517 -13.16 -19.97 17.38
CA VAL A 517 -13.19 -18.68 18.07
C VAL A 517 -14.60 -18.28 18.45
N LEU A 518 -15.58 -18.40 17.56
CA LEU A 518 -16.94 -17.93 17.83
C LEU A 518 -17.89 -19.04 18.31
N GLY A 519 -17.47 -20.31 18.27
CA GLY A 519 -18.31 -21.43 18.72
C GLY A 519 -19.56 -21.63 17.86
N THR A 520 -19.55 -21.17 16.61
CA THR A 520 -20.68 -21.23 15.67
C THR A 520 -20.20 -21.57 14.26
N THR A 521 -21.13 -21.76 13.34
CA THR A 521 -20.86 -21.83 11.89
C THR A 521 -21.13 -20.49 11.22
N GLU A 522 -20.55 -20.25 10.05
CA GLU A 522 -20.84 -19.05 9.25
C GLU A 522 -22.34 -18.95 8.90
N GLN A 523 -22.99 -20.09 8.60
CA GLN A 523 -24.41 -20.14 8.27
C GLN A 523 -25.30 -19.68 9.44
N GLU A 524 -25.04 -20.19 10.64
CA GLU A 524 -25.76 -19.77 11.86
C GLU A 524 -25.49 -18.29 12.17
N PHE A 525 -24.24 -17.85 12.03
CA PHE A 525 -23.87 -16.45 12.19
C PHE A 525 -24.63 -15.54 11.21
N VAL A 526 -24.72 -15.91 9.93
CA VAL A 526 -25.47 -15.16 8.91
C VAL A 526 -26.95 -15.07 9.27
N ALA A 527 -27.56 -16.17 9.72
CA ALA A 527 -28.97 -16.17 10.12
C ALA A 527 -29.22 -15.19 11.28
N ASP A 528 -28.30 -15.14 12.24
CA ASP A 528 -28.38 -14.23 13.38
C ASP A 528 -28.05 -12.78 13.02
N TRP A 529 -27.10 -12.58 12.11
CA TRP A 529 -26.79 -11.28 11.53
C TRP A 529 -27.99 -10.70 10.77
N GLN A 530 -28.72 -11.51 10.01
CA GLN A 530 -29.95 -11.05 9.35
C GLN A 530 -31.04 -10.64 10.35
N LYS A 531 -31.18 -11.32 11.49
CA LYS A 531 -32.10 -10.90 12.56
C LYS A 531 -31.63 -9.59 13.19
N TYR A 532 -30.33 -9.44 13.41
CA TYR A 532 -29.70 -8.23 13.92
C TYR A 532 -29.97 -7.03 13.02
N LEU A 533 -29.74 -7.19 11.71
CA LEU A 533 -30.01 -6.17 10.70
C LEU A 533 -31.48 -5.72 10.68
N ARG A 534 -32.43 -6.67 10.69
CA ARG A 534 -33.87 -6.36 10.72
C ARG A 534 -34.25 -5.55 11.96
N ARG A 535 -33.78 -6.00 13.13
CA ARG A 535 -34.01 -5.30 14.40
C ARG A 535 -33.50 -3.86 14.36
N LEU A 536 -32.27 -3.64 13.88
CA LEU A 536 -31.70 -2.29 13.77
C LEU A 536 -32.44 -1.42 12.73
N ALA A 537 -32.91 -2.02 11.64
CA ALA A 537 -33.69 -1.32 10.63
C ALA A 537 -35.14 -1.03 11.07
N GLY A 538 -35.63 -1.68 12.13
CA GLY A 538 -36.98 -1.54 12.68
C GLY A 538 -38.05 -2.35 11.94
N VAL A 539 -37.70 -3.53 11.41
CA VAL A 539 -38.61 -4.44 10.69
C VAL A 539 -38.61 -5.87 11.22
#